data_AF-A0A8H3QLR0-F1
#
_entry.id   AF-A0A8H3QLR0-F1
#
_cell.length_a   1.000
_cell.length_b   1.000
_cell.length_c   1.000
_cell.angle_alpha   90.00
_cell.angle_beta   90.00
_cell.angle_gamma   90.00
#
_symmetry.space_group_name_H-M   'P 1'
#
loop_
_entity.id
_entity.type
_entity.pdbx_description
1 polymer ?
#
loop_
_entity_poly.entity_id
_entity_poly.type
_entity_poly.pdbx_seq_one_letter_code
_entity_poly.pdbx_strand_id
1 'polypeptide(L)'
;MKPITSDCETSLRRENEELCISKQVLEKKIEELLDLQEQYKSREVAMTRSLEESDGKVTQLSDSVALFKSIIPDTKKAIASAEKSIDMLENKCRQLEDIISAKDRKIIALVDQISSYTRYNDINIEPEIYSSTYERKL
;
A
#
# COMPACT_ATOMS: atom_id res chain seq x y z
N MET A 1 67.54 23.50 70.61
CA MET A 1 66.33 23.00 69.91
C MET A 1 65.48 22.30 70.96
N LYS A 2 64.25 22.76 71.25
CA LYS A 2 63.33 22.04 72.15
C LYS A 2 62.86 20.76 71.43
N PRO A 3 62.84 19.60 72.09
CA PRO A 3 62.34 18.39 71.45
C PRO A 3 60.85 18.57 71.20
N ILE A 4 60.43 18.34 69.96
CA ILE A 4 59.01 18.13 69.65
C ILE A 4 58.59 16.90 70.46
N THR A 5 57.55 17.03 71.26
CA THR A 5 57.03 15.96 72.12
C THR A 5 56.50 14.82 71.26
N SER A 6 56.81 13.57 71.63
CA SER A 6 56.41 12.31 70.97
C SER A 6 54.93 12.26 70.52
N ASP A 7 54.05 12.98 71.20
CA ASP A 7 52.61 13.06 70.89
C ASP A 7 52.32 13.78 69.57
N CYS A 8 53.10 14.81 69.23
CA CYS A 8 52.93 15.58 67.99
C CYS A 8 53.31 14.74 66.75
N GLU A 9 54.41 13.99 66.84
CA GLU A 9 54.84 13.08 65.79
C GLU A 9 53.82 11.95 65.54
N THR A 10 53.26 11.40 66.61
CA THR A 10 52.23 10.36 66.53
C THR A 10 50.93 10.89 65.91
N SER A 11 50.52 12.12 66.25
CA SER A 11 49.35 12.77 65.67
C SER A 11 49.50 13.02 64.17
N LEU A 12 50.65 13.54 63.74
CA LEU A 12 50.95 13.80 62.33
C LEU A 12 51.01 12.50 61.50
N ARG A 13 51.51 11.40 62.09
CA ARG A 13 51.51 10.09 61.42
C ARG A 13 50.08 9.61 61.15
N ARG A 14 49.19 9.71 62.14
CA ARG A 14 47.78 9.31 61.99
C ARG A 14 47.06 10.13 60.93
N GLU A 15 47.23 11.46 60.95
CA GLU A 15 46.64 12.35 59.94
C GLU A 15 47.13 12.01 58.52
N ASN A 16 48.43 11.71 58.35
CA ASN A 16 48.97 11.28 57.06
C ASN A 16 48.39 9.93 56.58
N GLU A 17 48.15 8.99 57.49
CA GLU A 17 47.50 7.71 57.16
C GLU A 17 46.06 7.93 56.68
N GLU A 18 45.29 8.78 57.38
CA GLU A 18 43.93 9.15 56.99
C GLU A 18 43.87 9.88 55.63
N LEU A 19 44.83 10.79 55.40
CA LEU A 19 44.98 11.47 54.10
C LEU A 19 45.34 10.48 52.98
N CYS A 20 46.20 9.50 53.26
CA CYS A 20 46.58 8.47 52.29
C CYS A 20 45.36 7.63 51.87
N ILE A 21 44.54 7.19 52.82
CA ILE A 21 43.30 6.45 52.54
C ILE A 21 42.33 7.31 51.74
N SER A 22 42.13 8.56 52.16
CA SER A 22 41.23 9.50 51.48
C SER A 22 41.64 9.76 50.03
N LYS A 23 42.95 9.90 49.79
CA LYS A 23 43.53 10.04 48.45
C LYS A 23 43.20 8.83 47.57
N GLN A 24 43.41 7.60 48.06
CA GLN A 24 43.12 6.39 47.29
C GLN A 24 41.64 6.26 46.94
N VAL A 25 40.74 6.61 47.87
CA VAL A 25 39.29 6.60 47.63
C VAL A 25 38.92 7.62 46.55
N LEU A 26 39.51 8.82 46.59
CA LEU A 26 39.27 9.86 45.57
C LEU A 26 39.82 9.45 44.20
N GLU A 27 41.01 8.86 44.14
CA GLU A 27 41.60 8.35 42.89
C GLU A 27 40.70 7.30 42.23
N LYS A 28 40.22 6.32 43.01
CA LYS A 28 39.27 5.32 42.52
C LYS A 28 37.98 5.96 41.99
N LYS A 29 37.45 6.96 42.71
CA LYS A 29 36.23 7.66 42.28
C LYS A 29 36.45 8.48 41.01
N ILE A 30 37.64 9.05 40.81
CA ILE A 30 38.01 9.74 39.57
C ILE A 30 38.03 8.75 38.40
N GLU A 31 38.63 7.57 38.58
CA GLU A 31 38.66 6.52 37.56
C GLU A 31 37.25 6.07 37.17
N GLU A 32 36.38 5.77 38.15
CA GLU A 32 34.98 5.39 37.91
C GLU A 32 34.20 6.49 37.14
N LEU A 33 34.46 7.76 37.45
CA LEU A 33 33.82 8.89 36.75
C LEU A 33 34.33 9.06 35.32
N LEU A 34 35.61 8.78 35.06
CA LEU A 34 36.18 8.82 33.71
C LEU A 34 35.58 7.72 32.82
N ASP A 35 35.48 6.49 33.35
CA ASP A 35 34.84 5.37 32.65
C ASP A 35 33.38 5.68 32.33
N LEU A 36 32.65 6.27 33.28
CA LEU A 36 31.27 6.66 33.08
C LEU A 36 31.13 7.76 32.01
N GLN A 37 32.04 8.74 32.02
CA GLN A 37 32.10 9.80 31.01
C GLN A 37 32.32 9.24 29.60
N GLU A 38 33.23 8.27 29.44
CA GLU A 38 33.48 7.62 28.16
C GLU A 38 32.26 6.84 27.66
N GLN A 39 31.57 6.12 28.55
CA GLN A 39 30.32 5.42 28.23
C GLN A 39 29.23 6.39 27.75
N TYR A 40 29.03 7.52 28.45
CA TYR A 40 28.05 8.52 28.03
C TYR A 40 28.38 9.11 26.66
N LYS A 41 29.66 9.39 26.39
CA LYS A 41 30.12 9.90 25.08
C LYS A 41 29.85 8.88 23.97
N SER A 42 30.13 7.60 24.20
CA SER A 42 29.83 6.54 23.24
C SER A 42 28.32 6.43 22.96
N ARG A 43 27.51 6.50 24.01
CA ARG A 43 26.04 6.46 23.91
C ARG A 43 25.48 7.67 23.16
N GLU A 44 26.00 8.86 23.41
CA GLU A 44 25.61 10.08 22.69
C GLU A 44 25.83 9.94 21.19
N VAL A 45 27.02 9.48 20.77
CA VAL A 45 27.33 9.23 19.35
C VAL A 45 26.39 8.18 18.74
N ALA A 46 26.06 7.12 19.46
CA ALA A 46 25.12 6.11 18.99
C ALA A 46 23.70 6.68 18.81
N MET A 47 23.23 7.52 19.74
CA MET A 47 21.92 8.17 19.66
C MET A 47 21.86 9.17 18.50
N THR A 48 22.90 9.97 18.28
CA THR A 48 22.97 10.90 17.15
C THR A 48 22.88 10.17 15.81
N ARG A 49 23.63 9.08 15.63
CA ARG A 49 23.57 8.28 14.40
C ARG A 49 22.18 7.68 14.18
N SER A 50 21.55 7.17 15.24
CA SER A 50 20.19 6.64 15.15
C SER A 50 19.18 7.72 14.78
N LEU A 51 19.38 8.95 15.26
CA LEU A 51 18.52 10.07 14.93
C LEU A 51 18.66 10.47 13.45
N GLU A 52 19.89 10.59 12.95
CA GLU A 52 20.16 10.86 11.53
C GLU A 52 19.55 9.80 10.61
N GLU A 53 19.67 8.51 10.95
CA GLU A 53 19.03 7.43 10.20
C GLU A 53 17.51 7.56 10.19
N SER A 54 16.91 7.90 11.34
CA SER A 54 15.46 8.08 11.44
C SER A 54 14.97 9.28 10.64
N ASP A 55 15.73 10.37 10.60
CA ASP A 55 15.41 11.59 9.84
C ASP A 55 15.45 11.31 8.33
N GLY A 56 16.43 10.53 7.87
CA GLY A 56 16.49 10.04 6.49
C GLY A 56 15.25 9.21 6.11
N LYS A 57 14.80 8.32 7.00
CA LYS A 57 13.57 7.53 6.79
C LYS A 57 12.32 8.42 6.74
N VAL A 58 12.23 9.43 7.61
CA VAL A 58 11.12 10.40 7.62
C VAL A 58 11.07 11.18 6.31
N THR A 59 12.22 11.60 5.80
CA THR A 59 12.32 12.29 4.50
C THR A 59 11.81 11.41 3.35
N GLN A 60 12.25 10.15 3.28
CA GLN A 60 11.78 9.20 2.26
C GLN A 60 10.27 8.93 2.33
N LEU A 61 9.73 8.84 3.56
CA LEU A 61 8.29 8.69 3.77
C LEU A 61 7.53 9.95 3.30
N SER A 62 8.06 11.13 3.58
CA SER A 62 7.48 12.40 3.13
C SER A 62 7.41 12.49 1.61
N ASP A 63 8.49 12.10 0.92
CA ASP A 63 8.52 12.07 -0.55
C ASP A 63 7.50 11.09 -1.13
N SER A 64 7.38 9.90 -0.52
CA SER A 64 6.39 8.90 -0.91
C SER A 64 4.96 9.43 -0.73
N VAL A 65 4.68 10.11 0.39
CA VAL A 65 3.38 10.75 0.64
C VAL A 65 3.09 11.85 -0.39
N ALA A 66 4.08 12.66 -0.76
CA ALA A 66 3.92 13.69 -1.78
C ALA A 66 3.60 13.08 -3.15
N LEU A 67 4.27 11.98 -3.52
CA LEU A 67 3.99 11.22 -4.74
C LEU A 67 2.56 10.66 -4.74
N PHE A 68 2.11 10.03 -3.65
CA PHE A 68 0.74 9.51 -3.60
C PHE A 68 -0.31 10.64 -3.67
N LYS A 69 -0.05 11.78 -3.04
CA LYS A 69 -0.92 12.97 -3.14
C LYS A 69 -1.07 13.46 -4.57
N SER A 70 -0.02 13.38 -5.40
CA SER A 70 -0.10 13.80 -6.80
C SER A 70 -0.83 12.78 -7.69
N ILE A 71 -0.71 11.48 -7.41
CA ILE A 71 -1.31 10.42 -8.24
C ILE A 71 -2.82 10.24 -7.95
N ILE A 72 -3.25 10.38 -6.70
CA ILE A 72 -4.65 10.13 -6.28
C ILE A 72 -5.68 10.89 -7.15
N PRO A 73 -5.53 12.20 -7.44
CA PRO A 73 -6.49 12.94 -8.27
C PRO A 73 -6.63 12.37 -9.69
N ASP A 74 -5.52 12.00 -10.32
CA ASP A 74 -5.52 11.43 -11.67
C ASP A 74 -6.20 10.08 -11.70
N THR A 75 -5.92 9.23 -10.70
CA THR A 75 -6.62 7.94 -10.55
C THR A 75 -8.11 8.14 -10.33
N LYS A 76 -8.53 9.11 -9.50
CA LYS A 76 -9.95 9.44 -9.31
C LYS A 76 -10.63 9.88 -10.60
N LYS A 77 -9.95 10.68 -11.42
CA LYS A 77 -10.46 11.12 -12.73
C LYS A 77 -10.60 9.94 -13.70
N ALA A 78 -9.64 9.02 -13.71
CA ALA A 78 -9.71 7.81 -14.53
C ALA A 78 -10.89 6.91 -14.11
N ILE A 79 -11.12 6.74 -12.81
CA ILE A 79 -12.26 5.99 -12.26
C ILE A 79 -13.58 6.61 -12.72
N ALA A 80 -13.77 7.93 -12.53
CA ALA A 80 -15.00 8.61 -12.95
C ALA A 80 -15.26 8.50 -14.47
N SER A 81 -14.19 8.50 -15.28
CA SER A 81 -14.30 8.29 -16.72
C SER A 81 -14.71 6.85 -17.07
N ALA A 82 -14.19 5.86 -16.33
CA ALA A 82 -14.55 4.46 -16.49
C ALA A 82 -16.01 4.21 -16.10
N GLU A 83 -16.47 4.76 -14.97
CA GLU A 83 -17.87 4.70 -14.52
C GLU A 83 -18.83 5.21 -15.59
N LYS A 84 -18.56 6.40 -16.16
CA LYS A 84 -19.37 6.96 -17.25
C LYS A 84 -19.42 6.05 -18.48
N SER A 85 -18.31 5.36 -18.77
CA SER A 85 -18.23 4.45 -19.92
C SER A 85 -19.02 3.16 -19.66
N ILE A 86 -19.00 2.66 -18.43
CA ILE A 86 -19.80 1.52 -17.97
C ILE A 86 -21.29 1.85 -18.08
N ASP A 87 -21.74 2.99 -17.56
CA ASP A 87 -23.15 3.42 -17.64
C ASP A 87 -23.66 3.44 -19.09
N MET A 88 -22.83 3.95 -20.02
CA MET A 88 -23.17 3.98 -21.44
C MET A 88 -23.27 2.58 -22.05
N LEU A 89 -22.38 1.66 -21.65
CA LEU A 89 -22.40 0.28 -22.11
C LEU A 89 -23.61 -0.47 -21.56
N GLU A 90 -23.94 -0.32 -20.28
CA GLU A 90 -25.13 -0.91 -19.67
C GLU A 90 -26.41 -0.50 -20.39
N ASN A 91 -26.53 0.80 -20.72
CA ASN A 91 -27.67 1.29 -21.48
C ASN A 91 -27.76 0.65 -22.89
N LYS A 92 -26.62 0.49 -23.58
CA LYS A 92 -26.58 -0.19 -24.88
C LYS A 92 -26.95 -1.68 -24.77
N CYS A 93 -26.48 -2.37 -23.73
CA CYS A 93 -26.84 -3.76 -23.48
C CYS A 93 -28.36 -3.90 -23.30
N ARG A 94 -28.99 -3.03 -22.49
CA ARG A 94 -30.43 -3.04 -22.29
C ARG A 94 -31.21 -2.83 -23.60
N GLN A 95 -30.77 -1.89 -24.43
CA GLN A 95 -31.38 -1.66 -25.75
C GLN A 95 -31.27 -2.88 -26.66
N LEU A 96 -30.14 -3.60 -26.63
CA LEU A 96 -29.96 -4.82 -27.41
C LEU A 96 -30.84 -5.96 -26.88
N GLU A 97 -30.96 -6.10 -25.56
CA GLU A 97 -31.87 -7.07 -24.92
C GLU A 97 -33.32 -6.85 -25.34
N ASP A 98 -33.78 -5.60 -25.37
CA ASP A 98 -35.12 -5.24 -25.84
C ASP A 98 -35.34 -5.63 -27.31
N ILE A 99 -34.35 -5.37 -28.17
CA ILE A 99 -34.38 -5.72 -29.59
C ILE A 99 -34.43 -7.24 -29.79
N ILE A 100 -33.58 -7.99 -29.08
CA ILE A 100 -33.54 -9.46 -29.14
C ILE A 100 -34.89 -10.01 -28.70
N SER A 101 -35.41 -9.54 -27.56
CA SER A 101 -36.71 -9.96 -27.03
C SER A 101 -37.86 -9.72 -28.01
N ALA A 102 -37.84 -8.59 -28.73
CA ALA A 102 -38.83 -8.30 -29.76
C ALA A 102 -38.70 -9.22 -30.99
N LYS A 103 -37.46 -9.52 -31.40
CA LYS A 103 -37.19 -10.45 -32.52
C LYS A 103 -37.60 -11.88 -32.16
N ASP A 104 -37.30 -12.35 -30.96
CA ASP A 104 -37.68 -13.68 -30.48
C ASP A 104 -39.20 -13.86 -30.50
N ARG A 105 -39.95 -12.87 -30.00
CA ARG A 105 -41.42 -12.87 -30.10
C ARG A 105 -41.92 -12.97 -31.54
N LYS A 106 -41.28 -12.26 -32.47
CA LYS A 106 -41.65 -12.30 -33.90
C LYS A 106 -41.32 -13.65 -34.55
N ILE A 107 -40.20 -14.27 -34.18
CA ILE A 107 -39.83 -15.61 -34.64
C ILE A 107 -40.87 -16.63 -34.16
N ILE A 108 -41.22 -16.60 -32.87
CA ILE A 108 -42.25 -17.50 -32.31
C ILE A 108 -43.57 -17.36 -33.08
N ALA A 109 -44.04 -16.13 -33.30
CA ALA A 109 -45.28 -15.88 -34.05
C ALA A 109 -45.23 -16.42 -35.49
N LEU A 110 -44.09 -16.26 -36.18
CA LEU A 110 -43.91 -16.80 -37.53
C LEU A 110 -43.87 -18.34 -37.54
N VAL A 111 -43.23 -18.95 -36.55
CA VAL A 111 -43.18 -20.41 -36.38
C VAL A 111 -44.59 -20.99 -36.14
N ASP A 112 -45.37 -20.34 -35.29
CA ASP A 112 -46.77 -20.72 -35.03
C ASP A 112 -47.62 -20.62 -36.31
N GLN A 113 -47.44 -19.54 -37.07
CA GLN A 113 -48.12 -19.34 -38.35
C GLN A 113 -47.74 -20.43 -39.37
N ILE A 114 -46.45 -20.73 -39.56
CA ILE A 114 -46.00 -21.81 -40.46
C ILE A 114 -46.61 -23.15 -40.03
N SER A 115 -46.56 -23.46 -38.73
CA SER A 115 -47.10 -24.69 -38.17
C SER A 115 -48.60 -24.84 -38.37
N SER A 116 -49.34 -23.72 -38.44
CA SER A 116 -50.76 -23.73 -38.79
C SER A 116 -50.99 -24.11 -40.25
N TYR A 117 -50.24 -23.52 -41.20
CA TYR A 117 -50.36 -23.87 -42.62
C TYR A 117 -49.97 -25.33 -42.88
N THR A 118 -48.92 -25.84 -42.24
CA THR A 118 -48.52 -27.25 -42.40
C THR A 118 -49.60 -28.22 -41.92
N ARG A 119 -50.40 -27.85 -40.91
CA ARG A 119 -51.52 -28.67 -40.40
C ARG A 119 -52.76 -28.66 -41.29
N TYR A 120 -52.94 -27.63 -42.12
CA TYR A 120 -54.09 -27.49 -43.02
C TYR A 120 -53.76 -27.72 -44.50
N ASN A 121 -52.53 -28.09 -44.83
CA ASN A 121 -52.20 -28.56 -46.17
C ASN A 121 -52.93 -29.87 -46.43
N ASP A 122 -54.06 -29.75 -47.14
CA ASP A 122 -54.73 -30.84 -47.83
C ASP A 122 -53.67 -31.58 -48.67
N ILE A 123 -53.51 -32.87 -48.39
CA ILE A 123 -52.52 -33.76 -49.02
C ILE A 123 -52.78 -33.87 -50.55
N ASN A 124 -53.87 -33.29 -51.05
CA ASN A 124 -54.29 -33.29 -52.45
C ASN A 124 -53.91 -32.02 -53.25
N ILE A 125 -53.22 -31.02 -52.69
CA ILE A 125 -52.81 -29.84 -53.49
C ILE A 125 -51.51 -30.16 -54.25
N GLU A 126 -51.63 -30.38 -55.55
CA GLU A 126 -50.53 -30.60 -56.48
C GLU A 126 -49.67 -29.31 -56.61
N PRO A 127 -48.33 -29.36 -56.48
CA PRO A 127 -47.48 -28.19 -56.65
C PRO A 127 -47.57 -27.65 -58.08
N GLU A 128 -48.01 -26.41 -58.27
CA GLU A 128 -48.02 -25.77 -59.58
C GLU A 128 -46.57 -25.45 -60.01
N ILE A 129 -46.05 -26.23 -60.97
CA ILE A 129 -44.69 -26.08 -61.50
C ILE A 129 -44.68 -24.90 -62.48
N TYR A 130 -44.16 -23.77 -62.04
CA TYR A 130 -43.87 -22.65 -62.94
C TYR A 130 -42.53 -22.85 -63.65
N SER A 131 -42.58 -23.00 -64.97
CA SER A 131 -41.39 -23.00 -65.83
C SER A 131 -40.73 -21.61 -65.84
N SER A 132 -39.57 -21.47 -65.20
CA SER A 132 -38.74 -20.27 -65.28
C SER A 132 -38.08 -20.17 -66.66
N THR A 133 -38.40 -19.14 -67.44
CA THR A 133 -37.76 -18.83 -68.73
C THR A 133 -36.48 -18.01 -68.61
N TYR A 134 -36.01 -17.71 -67.39
CA TYR A 134 -34.83 -16.88 -67.20
C TYR A 134 -33.56 -17.73 -67.23
N GLU A 135 -32.90 -17.78 -68.39
CA GLU A 135 -31.52 -18.28 -68.50
C GLU A 135 -30.59 -17.38 -67.68
N ARG A 136 -29.96 -17.97 -66.67
CA ARG A 136 -28.93 -17.32 -65.86
C ARG A 136 -27.66 -17.21 -66.71
N LYS A 137 -27.35 -16.01 -67.20
CA LYS A 137 -26.05 -15.73 -67.85
C LYS A 137 -24.94 -15.93 -66.82
N LEU A 138 -24.03 -16.88 -67.10
CA LEU A 138 -22.80 -17.12 -66.35
C LEU A 138 -21.84 -15.94 -66.47
#